data_AF-D7E8Y8-F1
#
_entry.id   AF-D7E8Y8-F1
#
_cell.length_a   1.000
_cell.length_b   1.000
_cell.length_c   1.000
_cell.angle_alpha   90.00
_cell.angle_beta   90.00
_cell.angle_gamma   90.00
#
_symmetry.space_group_name_H-M   'P 1'
#
loop_
_entity.id
_entity.type
_entity.pdbx_description
1 polymer ?
#
loop_
_entity_poly.entity_id
_entity_poly.type
_entity_poly.pdbx_seq_one_letter_code
_entity_poly.pdbx_strand_id
1 'polypeptide(L)'
;MEAEFEQLAICDARLELMGEYKDELDILENNSQQNRNLIKNWLNITNTDLSQCKLFNIDKKYDFIGMDAPHVFRVLYKYAIYIKTVYDDINNVNKDIILAMLPNETYIDDFSFDIDSMLTGQKESVETCMNICGGASTVFGI
;
A
#
# COMPACT_ATOMS: atom_id res chain seq x y z
N MET A 1 1.97 -5.70 8.54
CA MET A 1 1.77 -6.90 7.71
C MET A 1 1.68 -6.50 6.24
N GLU A 2 0.57 -5.95 5.72
CA GLU A 2 0.51 -5.51 4.30
C GLU A 2 1.52 -4.39 3.97
N ALA A 3 1.60 -3.33 4.79
CA ALA A 3 2.63 -2.30 4.65
C ALA A 3 4.07 -2.80 4.89
N GLU A 4 4.26 -3.93 5.56
CA GLU A 4 5.60 -4.54 5.72
C GLU A 4 5.99 -5.33 4.48
N PHE A 5 5.03 -5.97 3.82
CA PHE A 5 5.25 -6.65 2.55
C PHE A 5 5.55 -5.67 1.41
N GLU A 6 4.84 -4.55 1.35
CA GLU A 6 5.11 -3.49 0.38
C GLU A 6 6.52 -2.91 0.58
N GLN A 7 6.92 -2.62 1.83
CA GLN A 7 8.29 -2.18 2.14
C GLN A 7 9.37 -3.19 1.73
N LEU A 8 9.16 -4.49 1.98
CA LEU A 8 10.11 -5.53 1.56
C LEU A 8 10.23 -5.60 0.03
N ALA A 9 9.09 -5.52 -0.69
CA ALA A 9 9.11 -5.47 -2.14
C ALA A 9 9.83 -4.23 -2.68
N ILE A 10 9.69 -3.07 -2.03
CA ILE A 10 10.40 -1.85 -2.43
C ILE A 10 11.91 -2.01 -2.18
N CYS A 11 12.32 -2.59 -1.05
CA CYS A 11 13.72 -2.89 -0.77
C CYS A 11 14.34 -3.82 -1.82
N ASP A 12 13.66 -4.92 -2.16
CA ASP A 12 14.14 -5.87 -3.16
C ASP A 12 14.19 -5.22 -4.56
N ALA A 13 13.22 -4.35 -4.89
CA ALA A 13 13.21 -3.59 -6.13
C ALA A 13 14.40 -2.63 -6.25
N ARG A 14 14.77 -1.94 -5.16
CA ARG A 14 15.98 -1.09 -5.13
C ARG A 14 17.26 -1.87 -5.39
N LEU A 15 17.35 -3.10 -4.86
CA LEU A 15 18.50 -3.97 -5.08
C LEU A 15 18.59 -4.42 -6.55
N GLU A 16 17.45 -4.82 -7.13
CA GLU A 16 17.40 -5.27 -8.52
C GLU A 16 17.72 -4.13 -9.50
N LEU A 17 17.13 -2.96 -9.29
CA LEU A 17 17.26 -1.82 -10.20
C LEU A 17 18.54 -1.01 -9.96
N MET A 18 19.39 -1.42 -9.01
CA MET A 18 20.72 -0.86 -8.75
C MET A 18 20.77 0.68 -8.62
N GLY A 19 19.69 1.28 -8.10
CA GLY A 19 19.58 2.73 -7.90
C GLY A 19 18.92 3.51 -9.04
N GLU A 20 18.50 2.85 -10.13
CA GLU A 20 17.57 3.43 -11.10
C GLU A 20 16.17 3.61 -10.48
N TYR A 21 15.38 4.55 -11.01
CA TYR A 21 14.02 4.85 -10.54
C TYR A 21 13.93 5.20 -9.05
N LYS A 22 14.98 5.86 -8.53
CA LYS A 22 15.08 6.21 -7.11
C LYS A 22 13.90 7.05 -6.66
N ASP A 23 13.54 8.09 -7.41
CA ASP A 23 12.49 9.02 -7.00
C ASP A 23 11.14 8.32 -6.90
N GLU A 24 10.84 7.42 -7.84
CA GLU A 24 9.62 6.63 -7.83
C GLU A 24 9.60 5.61 -6.68
N LEU A 25 10.72 4.94 -6.42
CA LEU A 25 10.84 4.03 -5.27
C LEU A 25 10.79 4.79 -3.93
N ASP A 26 11.30 6.02 -3.85
CA ASP A 26 11.20 6.90 -2.68
C ASP A 26 9.74 7.28 -2.42
N ILE A 27 8.94 7.58 -3.45
CA ILE A 27 7.48 7.83 -3.31
C ILE A 27 6.78 6.61 -2.71
N LEU A 28 7.02 5.42 -3.28
CA LEU A 28 6.41 4.18 -2.79
C LEU A 28 6.80 3.88 -1.34
N GLU A 29 8.08 4.08 -0.98
CA GLU A 29 8.56 3.85 0.39
C GLU A 29 7.91 4.80 1.39
N ASN A 30 7.86 6.10 1.05
CA ASN A 30 7.27 7.12 1.91
C ASN A 30 5.80 6.84 2.18
N ASN A 31 5.03 6.52 1.14
CA ASN A 31 3.61 6.20 1.26
C ASN A 31 3.40 4.93 2.10
N SER A 32 4.19 3.88 1.87
CA SER A 32 4.11 2.65 2.66
C SER A 32 4.46 2.88 4.13
N GLN A 33 5.48 3.71 4.41
CA GLN A 33 5.88 4.04 5.78
C GLN A 33 4.84 4.88 6.52
N GLN A 34 4.21 5.85 5.84
CA GLN A 34 3.10 6.61 6.40
C GLN A 34 1.94 5.69 6.77
N ASN A 35 1.51 4.84 5.83
CA ASN A 35 0.44 3.87 6.06
C ASN A 35 0.76 2.95 7.24
N ARG A 36 2.00 2.45 7.34
CA ARG A 36 2.44 1.63 8.47
C ARG A 36 2.31 2.36 9.81
N ASN A 37 2.65 3.64 9.86
CA ASN A 37 2.57 4.43 11.08
C ASN A 37 1.11 4.67 11.50
N LEU A 38 0.24 5.02 10.54
CA LEU A 38 -1.19 5.20 10.79
C LEU A 38 -1.85 3.91 11.27
N ILE A 39 -1.60 2.78 10.60
CA ILE A 39 -2.11 1.47 11.02
C ILE A 39 -1.64 1.13 12.44
N LYS A 40 -0.36 1.31 12.75
CA LYS A 40 0.16 1.06 14.10
C LYS A 40 -0.53 1.93 15.15
N ASN A 41 -0.77 3.20 14.85
CA ASN A 41 -1.48 4.10 15.74
C ASN A 41 -2.90 3.58 16.02
N TRP A 42 -3.65 3.19 14.98
CA TRP A 42 -5.01 2.68 15.14
C TRP A 42 -5.10 1.34 15.86
N LEU A 43 -4.13 0.44 15.65
CA LEU A 43 -4.04 -0.81 16.41
C LEU A 43 -3.81 -0.54 17.90
N ASN A 44 -2.97 0.44 18.24
CA ASN A 44 -2.75 0.85 19.62
C ASN A 44 -4.00 1.48 20.23
N ILE A 45 -4.68 2.39 19.51
CA ILE A 45 -5.91 3.06 19.98
C ILE A 45 -7.01 2.03 20.26
N THR A 46 -7.20 1.06 19.37
CA THR A 46 -8.22 0.01 19.50
C THR A 46 -7.81 -1.12 20.45
N ASN A 47 -6.58 -1.09 20.98
CA ASN A 47 -5.99 -2.17 21.76
C ASN A 47 -6.09 -3.53 21.05
N THR A 48 -5.97 -3.51 19.72
CA THR A 48 -6.08 -4.70 18.87
C THR A 48 -4.72 -5.38 18.81
N ASP A 49 -4.67 -6.63 19.27
CA ASP A 49 -3.48 -7.45 19.11
C ASP A 49 -3.42 -8.04 17.70
N LEU A 50 -2.37 -7.68 16.96
CA LEU A 50 -2.07 -8.20 15.63
C LEU A 50 -1.95 -9.73 15.59
N SER A 51 -1.63 -10.38 16.71
CA SER A 51 -1.58 -11.84 16.81
C SER A 51 -2.94 -12.51 16.56
N GLN A 52 -4.04 -11.77 16.76
CA GLN A 52 -5.41 -12.23 16.54
C GLN A 52 -5.86 -12.06 15.08
N CYS A 53 -5.20 -11.21 14.31
CA CYS A 53 -5.43 -11.10 12.88
C CYS A 53 -4.82 -12.32 12.20
N LYS A 54 -5.66 -13.20 11.65
CA LYS A 54 -5.19 -14.26 10.74
C LYS A 54 -4.42 -13.59 9.61
N LEU A 55 -3.09 -13.78 9.63
CA LEU A 55 -2.22 -13.47 8.52
C LEU A 55 -2.84 -14.10 7.28
N PHE A 56 -3.23 -13.31 6.29
CA PHE A 56 -3.26 -13.82 4.93
C PHE A 56 -1.81 -14.22 4.65
N ASN A 57 -1.57 -15.52 4.55
CA ASN A 57 -0.30 -16.08 4.10
C ASN A 57 -0.07 -15.57 2.68
N ILE A 58 0.54 -14.40 2.54
CA ILE A 58 1.17 -13.98 1.30
C ILE A 58 2.50 -14.75 1.27
N ASP A 59 2.41 -16.06 0.98
CA ASP A 59 3.54 -16.99 0.84
C ASP A 59 4.41 -16.69 -0.41
N LYS A 60 4.36 -15.47 -0.94
CA LYS A 60 5.14 -15.06 -2.12
C LYS A 60 6.37 -14.29 -1.67
N LYS A 61 7.49 -15.00 -1.56
CA LYS A 61 8.81 -14.38 -1.75
C LYS A 61 8.84 -13.78 -3.15
N TYR A 62 9.16 -12.49 -3.24
CA TYR A 62 9.46 -11.86 -4.50
C TYR A 62 10.80 -12.39 -4.98
N ASP A 63 10.87 -12.64 -6.28
CA ASP A 63 12.13 -12.86 -6.94
C ASP A 63 12.17 -11.83 -8.06
N PHE A 64 12.76 -10.68 -7.77
CA PHE A 64 13.02 -9.66 -8.78
C PHE A 64 14.28 -9.96 -9.58
N ILE A 65 15.04 -11.02 -9.25
CA ILE A 65 16.34 -11.29 -9.86
C ILE A 65 16.21 -11.42 -11.38
N GLY A 66 16.91 -10.53 -12.09
CA GLY A 66 16.93 -10.47 -13.55
C GLY A 66 15.70 -9.83 -14.18
N MET A 67 14.82 -9.19 -13.40
CA MET A 67 13.67 -8.45 -13.94
C MET A 67 14.06 -7.04 -14.36
N ASP A 68 13.55 -6.62 -15.52
CA ASP A 68 13.63 -5.21 -15.90
C ASP A 68 12.68 -4.32 -15.07
N ALA A 69 12.89 -3.01 -15.12
CA ALA A 69 12.07 -2.05 -14.37
C ALA A 69 10.56 -2.18 -14.64
N PRO A 70 10.07 -2.23 -15.89
CA PRO A 70 8.63 -2.46 -16.14
C PRO A 70 8.06 -3.70 -15.45
N HIS A 71 8.80 -4.81 -15.41
CA HIS A 71 8.36 -6.02 -14.72
C HIS A 71 8.37 -5.86 -13.19
N VAL A 72 9.40 -5.25 -12.62
CA VAL A 72 9.46 -4.91 -11.18
C VAL A 72 8.29 -4.02 -10.78
N PHE A 73 8.08 -2.91 -11.49
CA PHE A 73 6.99 -1.97 -11.21
C PHE A 73 5.61 -2.59 -11.46
N ARG A 74 5.48 -3.58 -12.34
CA ARG A 74 4.21 -4.32 -12.52
C ARG A 74 3.87 -5.19 -11.33
N VAL A 75 4.87 -5.70 -10.61
CA VAL A 75 4.64 -6.43 -9.36
C VAL A 75 4.21 -5.43 -8.28
N LEU A 76 4.93 -4.33 -8.10
CA LEU A 76 4.60 -3.27 -7.14
C LEU A 76 3.18 -2.69 -7.38
N TYR A 77 2.81 -2.46 -8.64
CA TYR A 77 1.47 -2.03 -9.05
C TYR A 77 0.34 -2.93 -8.52
N LYS A 78 0.53 -4.25 -8.56
CA LYS A 78 -0.49 -5.21 -8.07
C LYS A 78 -0.73 -5.04 -6.58
N TYR A 79 0.30 -4.73 -5.81
CA TYR A 79 0.20 -4.47 -4.38
C TYR A 79 -0.49 -3.15 -4.11
N ALA A 80 -0.07 -2.09 -4.79
CA ALA A 80 -0.68 -0.78 -4.66
C ALA A 80 -2.20 -0.84 -4.97
N ILE A 81 -2.62 -1.60 -6.00
CA ILE A 81 -4.05 -1.83 -6.27
C ILE A 81 -4.74 -2.60 -5.13
N TYR A 82 -4.14 -3.69 -4.66
CA TYR A 82 -4.75 -4.50 -3.62
C TYR A 82 -4.95 -3.68 -2.33
N ILE A 83 -3.93 -2.96 -1.88
CA ILE A 83 -3.98 -2.11 -0.69
C ILE A 83 -4.96 -0.96 -0.89
N LYS A 84 -4.95 -0.31 -2.06
CA LYS A 84 -5.93 0.71 -2.43
C LYS A 84 -7.36 0.19 -2.29
N THR A 85 -7.65 -1.01 -2.81
CA THR A 85 -8.98 -1.62 -2.70
C THR A 85 -9.36 -1.87 -1.25
N VAL A 86 -8.44 -2.35 -0.41
CA VAL A 86 -8.70 -2.53 1.03
C VAL A 86 -9.07 -1.20 1.71
N TYR A 87 -8.34 -0.12 1.46
CA TYR A 87 -8.68 1.18 2.05
C TYR A 87 -9.97 1.78 1.48
N ASP A 88 -10.24 1.59 0.19
CA ASP A 88 -11.50 1.98 -0.42
C ASP A 88 -12.69 1.23 0.20
N ASP A 89 -12.54 -0.08 0.42
CA ASP A 89 -13.56 -0.89 1.11
C ASP A 89 -13.79 -0.38 2.53
N ILE A 90 -12.73 -0.09 3.29
CA ILE A 90 -12.83 0.47 4.65
C ILE A 90 -13.54 1.83 4.64
N ASN A 91 -13.21 2.69 3.69
CA ASN A 91 -13.80 4.02 3.57
C ASN A 91 -15.32 3.96 3.27
N ASN A 92 -15.78 2.88 2.66
CA ASN A 92 -17.18 2.63 2.34
C ASN A 92 -17.94 1.84 3.42
N VAL A 93 -17.28 1.44 4.52
CA VAL A 93 -17.95 0.78 5.65
C VAL A 93 -18.91 1.78 6.33
N ASN A 94 -20.08 1.28 6.76
CA ASN A 94 -21.04 2.09 7.52
C ASN A 94 -20.36 2.68 8.78
N LYS A 95 -20.49 4.00 8.96
CA LYS A 95 -19.94 4.75 10.09
C LYS A 95 -20.31 4.15 11.45
N ASP A 96 -21.52 3.60 11.61
CA ASP A 96 -21.96 2.97 12.86
C ASP A 96 -21.13 1.72 13.20
N ILE A 97 -20.69 0.96 12.19
CA ILE A 97 -19.83 -0.21 12.37
C ILE A 97 -18.43 0.25 12.81
N ILE A 98 -17.90 1.29 12.18
CA ILE A 98 -16.59 1.85 12.54
C ILE A 98 -16.62 2.39 13.98
N LEU A 99 -17.67 3.14 14.34
CA LEU A 99 -17.87 3.66 15.69
C LEU A 99 -17.90 2.54 16.74
N ALA A 100 -18.53 1.40 16.43
CA ALA A 100 -18.56 0.24 17.33
C ALA A 100 -17.19 -0.41 17.56
N MET A 101 -16.22 -0.18 16.66
CA MET A 101 -14.85 -0.68 16.76
C MET A 101 -13.90 0.32 17.42
N LEU A 102 -14.28 1.60 17.50
CA LEU A 102 -13.47 2.64 18.12
C LEU A 102 -13.74 2.70 19.63
N PRO A 103 -12.71 2.99 20.45
CA PRO A 103 -12.89 3.13 21.90
C PRO A 103 -13.68 4.39 22.30
N ASN A 104 -13.76 5.38 21.40
CA ASN A 104 -14.47 6.64 21.61
C ASN A 104 -14.92 7.22 20.25
N GLU A 105 -16.15 7.73 20.20
CA GLU A 105 -16.74 8.37 19.02
C GLU A 105 -15.94 9.60 18.54
N THR A 106 -15.19 10.25 19.42
CA THR A 106 -14.35 11.41 19.05
C THR A 106 -13.25 11.06 18.04
N TYR A 107 -12.87 9.77 17.92
CA TYR A 107 -11.85 9.32 16.99
C TYR A 107 -12.35 9.15 15.56
N ILE A 108 -13.65 9.27 15.31
CA ILE A 108 -14.21 8.92 14.00
C ILE A 108 -13.74 9.83 12.87
N ASP A 109 -13.58 11.13 13.16
CA ASP A 109 -13.14 12.09 12.16
C ASP A 109 -11.64 11.89 11.87
N ASP A 110 -10.82 11.65 12.89
CA ASP A 110 -9.40 11.30 12.75
C ASP A 110 -9.22 9.99 11.96
N PHE A 111 -10.03 8.97 12.27
CA PHE A 111 -10.00 7.68 11.57
C PHE A 111 -10.33 7.86 10.11
N SER A 112 -11.41 8.58 9.80
CA SER A 112 -11.85 8.81 8.42
C SER A 112 -10.81 9.59 7.64
N PHE A 113 -10.23 10.63 8.25
CA PHE A 113 -9.14 11.42 7.67
C PHE A 113 -7.91 10.56 7.36
N ASP A 114 -7.49 9.71 8.30
CA ASP A 114 -6.34 8.83 8.11
C ASP A 114 -6.58 7.80 7.01
N ILE A 115 -7.78 7.19 6.93
CA ILE A 115 -8.14 6.28 5.83
C ILE A 115 -8.09 7.01 4.48
N ASP A 116 -8.66 8.21 4.39
CA ASP A 116 -8.63 9.03 3.16
C ASP A 116 -7.20 9.41 2.75
N SER A 117 -6.33 9.71 3.72
CA SER A 117 -4.91 10.00 3.49
C SER A 117 -4.19 8.76 2.93
N MET A 118 -4.39 7.59 3.54
CA MET A 118 -3.81 6.33 3.06
C MET A 118 -4.31 5.96 1.66
N LEU A 119 -5.61 6.16 1.39
CA LEU A 119 -6.19 5.94 0.07
C LEU A 119 -5.59 6.88 -0.99
N THR A 120 -5.31 8.13 -0.62
CA THR A 120 -4.66 9.11 -1.50
C THR A 120 -3.22 8.72 -1.83
N GLY A 121 -2.41 8.35 -0.83
CA GLY A 121 -1.04 7.86 -1.06
C GLY A 121 -1.00 6.58 -1.90
N GLN A 122 -2.00 5.71 -1.77
CA GLN A 122 -2.08 4.50 -2.60
C GLN A 122 -2.51 4.79 -4.04
N LYS A 123 -3.33 5.81 -4.30
CA LYS A 123 -3.61 6.28 -5.67
C LYS A 123 -2.33 6.81 -6.34
N GLU A 124 -1.54 7.61 -5.62
CA GLU A 124 -0.23 8.07 -6.12
C GLU A 124 0.71 6.88 -6.40
N SER A 125 0.76 5.90 -5.50
CA SER A 125 1.59 4.70 -5.67
C SER A 125 1.19 3.88 -6.91
N VAL A 126 -0.11 3.78 -7.19
CA VAL A 126 -0.66 3.18 -8.40
C VAL A 126 -0.22 3.95 -9.65
N GLU A 127 -0.33 5.27 -9.65
CA GLU A 127 0.06 6.14 -10.76
C GLU A 127 1.57 6.05 -11.06
N THR A 128 2.40 6.13 -10.01
CA THR A 128 3.86 5.97 -10.10
C THR A 128 4.23 4.65 -10.77
N CYS A 129 3.64 3.54 -10.33
CA CYS A 129 3.91 2.24 -10.93
C CYS A 129 3.40 2.17 -12.38
N MET A 130 2.21 2.70 -12.67
CA MET A 130 1.64 2.71 -14.02
C MET A 130 2.51 3.48 -15.01
N ASN A 131 3.08 4.62 -14.62
CA ASN A 131 3.91 5.44 -15.50
C ASN A 131 5.14 4.67 -16.00
N ILE A 132 5.72 3.82 -15.16
CA ILE A 132 6.88 3.00 -15.52
C ILE A 132 6.48 1.71 -16.24
N CYS A 133 5.36 1.09 -15.86
CA CYS A 133 4.79 -0.05 -16.58
C CYS A 133 4.31 0.33 -18.00
N GLY A 134 3.90 1.58 -18.19
CA GLY A 134 3.05 2.07 -19.28
C GLY A 134 3.71 3.04 -20.26
N GLY A 135 5.02 3.25 -20.19
CA GLY A 135 5.79 3.81 -21.32
C GLY A 135 5.62 3.03 -22.64
N ALA A 136 5.02 1.84 -22.59
CA ALA A 136 4.57 1.04 -23.73
C ALA A 136 3.06 1.20 -24.03
N SER A 137 2.56 2.44 -24.05
CA SER A 137 1.27 2.76 -24.71
C SER A 137 1.41 2.72 -26.25
N THR A 138 1.98 1.64 -26.79
CA THR A 138 1.95 1.26 -28.21
C THR A 138 1.25 -0.09 -28.38
N VAL A 139 0.22 -0.36 -27.56
CA VAL A 139 -0.79 -1.37 -27.87
C VAL A 139 -2.15 -0.75 -27.63
N PHE A 140 -2.48 0.29 -28.40
CA PHE A 140 -3.81 0.60 -28.96
C PHE A 140 -3.68 1.92 -29.74
N GLY A 141 -3.45 1.79 -31.05
CA GLY A 141 -3.25 2.93 -31.93
C GLY A 141 -3.22 2.55 -33.41
N ILE A 142 -4.38 2.10 -33.90
CA ILE A 142 -4.85 2.02 -35.31
C ILE A 142 -4.17 0.99 -36.23
#